data_AF-A0A3Q3ADY1-F1
#
_entry.id   AF-A0A3Q3ADY1-F1
#
_cell.length_a   1.000
_cell.length_b   1.000
_cell.length_c   1.000
_cell.angle_alpha   90.00
_cell.angle_beta   90.00
_cell.angle_gamma   90.00
#
_symmetry.space_group_name_H-M   'P 1'
#
loop_
_entity.id
_entity.type
_entity.pdbx_description
1 polymer ?
#
loop_
_entity_poly.entity_id
_entity_poly.type
_entity_poly.pdbx_seq_one_letter_code
_entity_poly.pdbx_strand_id
1 'polypeptide(L)'
;MGCKFHPKPSHPQHDLKVTWHWTAASPYQDVIGVENAVEQAGSQKYQGRVKLLADELKDGWAKIRLSNLKISDSGTYQCLVQTAEGTDYKTITLSVAAPYKSISKHVEKTAEGDKVLLTCQSEGYPESPVEWVDRRLQRLSANTTTTPTPDHLIQITSQIEVGASEKSNYTCSFRNDALSATFHIPDEIPIPHGKNDAVIVVLSIGLILTFIAVGVLTYRRQKGTRTSSTRNYQVEDDDKSAATYLQADKGNEEEGAVITKGPTEESLRSSLKAYYAEFSLGTERRHRCDSFTVEELLQRLQNSEGRPARLLDLLPEAGDVLLLEGPPGSGKTTAAHILVSSWTEGPKRTASNLVDLGFLDFLMYVNCSAVKGDLFQEVAAQLSLSEKSSEELRTVLSSSSTALLLLDGYKEGNHTFDETVKRLLSEGGPCRVLVTSCSDDCPTLKQTLGSGGVLKL
;
A
#
# COMPACT_ATOMS: atom_id res chain seq x y z
N MET A 1 -1.77 -31.76 3.89
CA MET A 1 -0.76 -32.84 3.87
C MET A 1 -1.48 -34.17 3.70
N GLY A 2 -0.87 -35.19 3.06
CA GLY A 2 -1.56 -36.47 2.86
C GLY A 2 -0.65 -37.65 2.53
N CYS A 3 -1.11 -38.84 2.89
CA CYS A 3 -0.49 -40.13 2.65
C CYS A 3 -1.47 -41.02 1.87
N LYS A 4 -0.97 -41.73 0.87
CA LYS A 4 -1.75 -42.68 0.08
C LYS A 4 -1.51 -44.10 0.62
N PHE A 5 -2.58 -44.85 0.81
CA PHE A 5 -2.57 -46.26 1.17
C PHE A 5 -3.45 -47.05 0.19
N HIS A 6 -3.28 -48.37 0.15
CA HIS A 6 -4.09 -49.22 -0.72
C HIS A 6 -5.32 -49.69 0.06
N PRO A 7 -6.54 -49.27 -0.30
CA PRO A 7 -7.73 -49.81 0.33
C PRO A 7 -7.99 -51.20 -0.26
N LYS A 8 -7.91 -52.23 0.58
CA LYS A 8 -8.63 -53.50 0.35
C LYS A 8 -9.61 -53.73 1.50
N PRO A 9 -10.71 -52.98 1.59
CA PRO A 9 -11.63 -53.15 2.69
C PRO A 9 -12.75 -54.11 2.28
N SER A 10 -12.85 -55.24 2.96
CA SER A 10 -14.09 -56.02 2.99
C SER A 10 -15.19 -55.23 3.72
N HIS A 11 -14.81 -54.41 4.72
CA HIS A 11 -15.68 -53.50 5.47
C HIS A 11 -14.91 -52.21 5.83
N PRO A 12 -15.15 -51.07 5.16
CA PRO A 12 -14.32 -49.87 5.27
C PRO A 12 -14.45 -49.08 6.59
N GLN A 13 -15.34 -49.47 7.51
CA GLN A 13 -15.78 -48.62 8.62
C GLN A 13 -15.25 -49.05 10.01
N HIS A 14 -14.71 -50.27 10.15
CA HIS A 14 -14.30 -50.81 11.46
C HIS A 14 -12.81 -51.18 11.56
N ASP A 15 -12.11 -51.34 10.44
CA ASP A 15 -10.72 -51.83 10.43
C ASP A 15 -9.68 -50.75 10.07
N LEU A 16 -10.12 -49.52 9.77
CA LEU A 16 -9.25 -48.43 9.37
C LEU A 16 -9.01 -47.46 10.53
N LYS A 17 -7.75 -47.35 10.95
CA LYS A 17 -7.27 -46.37 11.92
C LYS A 17 -6.21 -45.49 11.29
N VAL A 18 -6.38 -44.17 11.40
CA VAL A 18 -5.45 -43.18 10.86
C VAL A 18 -5.04 -42.25 11.97
N THR A 19 -3.74 -42.11 12.21
CA THR A 19 -3.22 -41.13 13.17
C THR A 19 -2.16 -40.25 12.54
N TRP A 20 -2.15 -38.98 12.95
CA TRP A 20 -1.17 -37.99 12.54
C TRP A 20 -0.42 -37.49 13.76
N HIS A 21 0.90 -37.59 13.71
CA HIS A 21 1.79 -37.11 14.77
C HIS A 21 2.76 -36.08 14.21
N TRP A 22 3.14 -35.10 15.04
CA TRP A 22 4.26 -34.20 14.78
C TRP A 22 5.50 -34.74 15.47
N THR A 23 6.56 -34.99 14.70
CA THR A 23 7.78 -35.68 15.10
C THR A 23 9.01 -34.78 15.07
N ALA A 24 8.85 -33.46 14.93
CA ALA A 24 9.98 -32.53 14.79
C ALA A 24 10.71 -32.23 16.11
N ALA A 25 10.10 -32.52 17.27
CA ALA A 25 10.76 -32.50 18.57
C ALA A 25 10.13 -33.53 19.52
N SER A 26 10.90 -33.96 20.53
CA SER A 26 10.39 -34.75 21.66
C SER A 26 9.79 -33.80 22.71
N PRO A 27 8.60 -34.08 23.27
CA PRO A 27 7.78 -35.27 23.02
C PRO A 27 6.98 -35.19 21.71
N TYR A 28 6.66 -36.36 21.16
CA TYR A 28 5.70 -36.50 20.06
C TYR A 28 4.40 -35.78 20.40
N GLN A 29 3.86 -35.03 19.44
CA GLN A 29 2.58 -34.34 19.61
C GLN A 29 1.53 -34.96 18.70
N ASP A 30 0.43 -35.42 19.30
CA ASP A 30 -0.73 -35.87 18.55
C ASP A 30 -1.35 -34.67 17.83
N VAL A 31 -1.59 -34.84 16.54
CA VAL A 31 -2.21 -33.83 15.68
C VAL A 31 -3.69 -34.12 15.55
N ILE A 32 -4.03 -35.31 15.03
CA ILE A 32 -5.40 -35.80 14.91
C ILE A 32 -5.39 -37.31 14.69
N GLY A 33 -6.40 -38.01 15.20
CA GLY A 33 -6.62 -39.43 14.95
C GLY A 33 -8.06 -39.71 14.53
N VAL A 34 -8.27 -40.79 13.78
CA VAL A 34 -9.58 -41.41 13.59
C VAL A 34 -9.46 -42.90 13.88
N GLU A 35 -10.34 -43.37 14.75
CA GLU A 35 -10.45 -44.78 15.14
C GLU A 35 -11.94 -45.13 15.22
N ASN A 36 -12.37 -46.20 14.53
CA ASN A 36 -13.77 -46.62 14.48
C ASN A 36 -14.76 -45.51 14.03
N ALA A 37 -14.36 -44.70 13.04
CA ALA A 37 -15.11 -43.52 12.58
C ALA A 37 -15.34 -42.42 13.64
N VAL A 38 -14.63 -42.47 14.77
CA VAL A 38 -14.63 -41.43 15.79
C VAL A 38 -13.35 -40.61 15.66
N GLU A 39 -13.49 -39.28 15.54
CA GLU A 39 -12.36 -38.35 15.56
C GLU A 39 -11.81 -38.20 16.98
N GLN A 40 -10.51 -38.42 17.12
CA GLN A 40 -9.73 -38.15 18.32
C GLN A 40 -8.99 -36.83 18.12
N ALA A 41 -9.35 -35.84 18.94
CA ALA A 41 -8.66 -34.56 18.95
C ALA A 41 -7.22 -34.74 19.43
N GLY A 42 -6.27 -34.12 18.73
CA GLY A 42 -4.88 -34.09 19.15
C GLY A 42 -4.61 -33.08 20.28
N SER A 43 -3.34 -32.77 20.47
CA SER A 43 -2.87 -31.80 21.46
C SER A 43 -3.49 -30.41 21.30
N GLN A 44 -3.48 -29.63 22.39
CA GLN A 44 -4.06 -28.28 22.44
C GLN A 44 -3.52 -27.33 21.35
N LYS A 45 -2.30 -27.56 20.85
CA LYS A 45 -1.70 -26.82 19.71
C LYS A 45 -2.55 -26.89 18.43
N TYR A 46 -3.23 -28.01 18.19
CA TYR A 46 -3.95 -28.29 16.94
C TYR A 46 -5.48 -28.21 17.08
N GLN A 47 -6.00 -28.04 18.30
CA GLN A 47 -7.42 -27.98 18.57
C GLN A 47 -8.11 -26.89 17.73
N GLY A 48 -9.16 -27.27 16.98
CA GLY A 48 -9.92 -26.37 16.12
C GLY A 48 -9.20 -25.91 14.83
N ARG A 49 -7.94 -26.32 14.61
CA ARG A 49 -7.16 -25.94 13.42
C ARG A 49 -6.93 -27.09 12.45
N VAL A 50 -6.98 -28.34 12.90
CA VAL A 50 -6.80 -29.51 12.05
C VAL A 50 -8.11 -30.21 11.76
N LYS A 51 -8.28 -30.67 10.52
CA LYS A 51 -9.38 -31.51 10.08
C LYS A 51 -8.87 -32.65 9.22
N LEU A 52 -9.29 -33.88 9.53
CA LEU A 52 -9.09 -35.03 8.64
C LEU A 52 -10.14 -34.97 7.52
N LEU A 53 -9.72 -35.15 6.28
CA LEU A 53 -10.62 -35.19 5.13
C LEU A 53 -11.19 -36.62 5.02
N ALA A 54 -12.20 -36.93 5.84
CA ALA A 54 -12.74 -38.28 5.97
C ALA A 54 -13.27 -38.87 4.65
N ASP A 55 -13.80 -38.05 3.74
CA ASP A 55 -14.29 -38.53 2.44
C ASP A 55 -13.19 -39.13 1.56
N GLU A 56 -11.96 -38.61 1.69
CA GLU A 56 -10.79 -39.06 0.94
C GLU A 56 -10.28 -40.44 1.41
N LEU A 57 -10.67 -40.88 2.61
CA LEU A 57 -10.27 -42.19 3.15
C LEU A 57 -10.78 -43.33 2.28
N LYS A 58 -11.97 -43.17 1.66
CA LYS A 58 -12.58 -44.15 0.76
C LYS A 58 -11.72 -44.39 -0.49
N ASP A 59 -10.99 -43.36 -0.91
CA ASP A 59 -10.12 -43.37 -2.08
C ASP A 59 -8.67 -43.76 -1.74
N GLY A 60 -8.43 -44.23 -0.51
CA GLY A 60 -7.09 -44.61 -0.04
C GLY A 60 -6.21 -43.42 0.33
N TRP A 61 -6.80 -42.29 0.72
CA TRP A 61 -6.07 -41.09 1.11
C TRP A 61 -6.36 -40.67 2.54
N ALA A 62 -5.33 -40.69 3.38
CA ALA A 62 -5.38 -40.05 4.69
C ALA A 62 -4.81 -38.64 4.54
N LYS A 63 -5.70 -37.65 4.35
CA LYS A 63 -5.33 -36.24 4.18
C LYS A 63 -5.79 -35.39 5.36
N ILE A 64 -4.92 -34.50 5.83
CA ILE A 64 -5.28 -33.47 6.82
C ILE A 64 -5.18 -32.07 6.22
N ARG A 65 -6.13 -31.22 6.61
CA ARG A 65 -6.10 -29.77 6.43
C ARG A 65 -5.74 -29.13 7.76
N LEU A 66 -4.68 -28.32 7.77
CA LEU A 66 -4.27 -27.51 8.91
C LEU A 66 -4.49 -26.03 8.56
N SER A 67 -5.41 -25.38 9.26
CA SER A 67 -5.80 -23.98 9.07
C SER A 67 -5.02 -23.05 10.02
N ASN A 68 -4.95 -21.76 9.67
CA ASN A 68 -4.27 -20.73 10.48
C ASN A 68 -2.84 -21.15 10.83
N LEU A 69 -2.02 -21.41 9.80
CA LEU A 69 -0.64 -21.86 9.94
C LEU A 69 0.19 -20.87 10.77
N LYS A 70 1.03 -21.42 11.63
CA LYS A 70 2.01 -20.70 12.43
C LYS A 70 3.41 -21.18 12.07
N ILE A 71 4.42 -20.35 12.24
CA ILE A 71 5.83 -20.74 11.99
C ILE A 71 6.22 -21.98 12.81
N SER A 72 5.71 -22.09 14.03
CA SER A 72 5.91 -23.24 14.92
C SER A 72 5.19 -24.53 14.49
N ASP A 73 4.36 -24.49 13.45
CA ASP A 73 3.83 -25.70 12.80
C ASP A 73 4.84 -26.31 11.82
N SER A 74 5.91 -25.58 11.44
CA SER A 74 7.01 -26.17 10.66
C SER A 74 7.58 -27.40 11.37
N GLY A 75 7.96 -28.40 10.57
CA GLY A 75 8.58 -29.60 11.07
C GLY A 75 8.10 -30.85 10.34
N THR A 76 8.46 -31.98 10.91
CA THR A 76 8.18 -33.29 10.32
C THR A 76 6.92 -33.87 10.94
N TYR A 77 5.99 -34.30 10.09
CA TYR A 77 4.74 -34.96 10.43
C TYR A 77 4.79 -36.41 9.96
N GLN A 78 4.19 -37.30 10.72
CA GLN A 78 4.05 -38.72 10.38
C GLN A 78 2.58 -39.06 10.31
N CYS A 79 2.16 -39.59 9.16
CA CYS A 79 0.89 -40.26 8.99
C CYS A 79 1.09 -41.75 9.23
N LEU A 80 0.33 -42.32 10.16
CA LEU A 80 0.28 -43.75 10.43
C LEU A 80 -1.09 -44.26 10.00
N VAL A 81 -1.11 -45.28 9.13
CA VAL A 81 -2.33 -45.94 8.69
C VAL A 81 -2.28 -47.40 9.12
N GLN A 82 -3.28 -47.82 9.87
CA GLN A 82 -3.48 -49.19 10.28
C GLN A 82 -4.75 -49.74 9.60
N THR A 83 -4.59 -50.91 9.02
CA THR A 83 -5.64 -51.70 8.34
C THR A 83 -5.63 -53.13 8.88
N ALA A 84 -6.59 -53.95 8.48
CA ALA A 84 -6.61 -55.38 8.82
C ALA A 84 -5.35 -56.15 8.34
N GLU A 85 -4.71 -55.71 7.26
CA GLU A 85 -3.50 -56.35 6.71
C GLU A 85 -2.22 -55.95 7.46
N GLY A 86 -2.25 -54.83 8.19
CA GLY A 86 -1.11 -54.33 8.94
C GLY A 86 -1.07 -52.80 9.04
N THR A 87 0.06 -52.30 9.54
CA THR A 87 0.29 -50.88 9.81
C THR A 87 1.51 -50.40 9.03
N ASP A 88 1.38 -49.25 8.37
CA ASP A 88 2.49 -48.58 7.69
C ASP A 88 2.41 -47.06 7.92
N TYR A 89 3.52 -46.35 7.67
CA TYR A 89 3.61 -44.91 7.88
C TYR A 89 4.31 -44.17 6.76
N LYS A 90 3.99 -42.88 6.66
CA LYS A 90 4.69 -41.93 5.79
C LYS A 90 5.03 -40.65 6.53
N THR A 91 6.25 -40.19 6.32
CA THR A 91 6.76 -38.95 6.90
C THR A 91 6.70 -37.81 5.87
N ILE A 92 6.28 -36.62 6.30
CA ILE A 92 6.07 -35.43 5.48
C ILE A 92 6.67 -34.23 6.22
N THR A 93 7.51 -33.45 5.55
CA THR A 93 8.05 -32.21 6.12
C THR A 93 7.20 -31.02 5.69
N LEU A 94 6.68 -30.28 6.68
CA LEU A 94 6.01 -29.00 6.49
C LEU A 94 7.01 -27.88 6.74
N SER A 95 7.18 -26.98 5.76
CA SER A 95 7.90 -25.73 5.94
C SER A 95 6.91 -24.59 5.84
N VAL A 96 6.86 -23.74 6.88
CA VAL A 96 6.04 -22.54 6.91
C VAL A 96 6.95 -21.34 6.70
N ALA A 97 6.61 -20.52 5.72
CA ALA A 97 7.27 -19.25 5.44
C ALA A 97 6.27 -18.10 5.59
N ALA A 98 6.80 -16.92 5.93
CA ALA A 98 6.07 -15.67 5.93
C ALA A 98 6.83 -14.69 5.02
N PRO A 99 6.20 -14.18 3.95
CA PRO A 99 6.86 -13.28 3.02
C PRO A 99 7.32 -12.01 3.75
N TYR A 100 8.46 -11.47 3.33
CA TYR A 100 8.98 -10.23 3.91
C TYR A 100 8.01 -9.05 3.68
N LYS A 101 7.78 -8.25 4.71
CA LYS A 101 6.99 -7.00 4.63
C LYS A 101 7.67 -5.98 3.72
N SER A 102 6.95 -4.94 3.30
CA SER A 102 7.54 -3.84 2.51
C SER A 102 8.76 -3.24 3.23
N ILE A 103 9.83 -2.97 2.49
CA ILE A 103 11.06 -2.39 3.06
C ILE A 103 10.78 -1.00 3.62
N SER A 104 11.08 -0.80 4.89
CA SER A 104 11.21 0.53 5.51
C SER A 104 12.58 1.10 5.19
N LYS A 105 12.60 2.33 4.68
CA LYS A 105 13.81 3.07 4.30
C LYS A 105 13.98 4.24 5.26
N HIS A 106 15.16 4.34 5.88
CA HIS A 106 15.54 5.52 6.66
C HIS A 106 16.86 6.10 6.15
N VAL A 107 16.94 7.43 6.12
CA VAL A 107 18.10 8.19 5.63
C VAL A 107 18.41 9.24 6.68
N GLU A 108 19.59 9.14 7.30
CA GLU A 108 20.00 10.03 8.39
C GLU A 108 21.41 10.58 8.12
N LYS A 109 21.65 11.87 8.39
CA LYS A 109 23.01 12.42 8.37
C LYS A 109 23.77 11.94 9.60
N THR A 110 25.05 11.61 9.42
CA THR A 110 25.95 11.36 10.55
C THR A 110 26.19 12.64 11.33
N ALA A 111 26.66 12.52 12.58
CA ALA A 111 26.94 13.67 13.45
C ALA A 111 27.96 14.65 12.85
N GLU A 112 28.87 14.15 12.01
CA GLU A 112 29.89 14.91 11.30
C GLU A 112 29.33 15.64 10.06
N GLY A 113 28.18 15.21 9.53
CA GLY A 113 27.49 15.84 8.39
C GLY A 113 28.00 15.43 7.00
N ASP A 114 29.20 14.87 6.91
CA ASP A 114 29.84 14.48 5.63
C ASP A 114 29.35 13.14 5.08
N LYS A 115 28.71 12.31 5.93
CA LYS A 115 28.18 11.00 5.56
C LYS A 115 26.69 10.88 5.85
N VAL A 116 26.07 9.90 5.20
CA VAL A 116 24.67 9.55 5.33
C VAL A 116 24.57 8.07 5.65
N LEU A 117 23.81 7.75 6.70
CA LEU A 117 23.45 6.40 7.08
C LEU A 117 22.16 6.01 6.36
N LEU A 118 22.23 4.98 5.52
CA LEU A 118 21.08 4.39 4.85
C LEU A 118 20.69 3.12 5.61
N THR A 119 19.45 3.06 6.07
CA THR A 119 18.90 1.89 6.77
C THR A 119 17.80 1.26 5.94
N CYS A 120 17.95 -0.04 5.66
CA CYS A 120 16.99 -0.89 4.97
C CYS A 120 16.48 -1.93 5.97
N GLN A 121 15.18 -1.91 6.25
CA GLN A 121 14.58 -2.78 7.26
C GLN A 121 13.35 -3.51 6.71
N SER A 122 13.24 -4.81 6.98
CA SER A 122 12.04 -5.59 6.68
C SER A 122 11.87 -6.76 7.65
N GLU A 123 10.67 -7.32 7.74
CA GLU A 123 10.31 -8.43 8.63
C GLU A 123 9.73 -9.59 7.83
N GLY A 124 10.23 -10.81 8.03
CA GLY A 124 9.78 -12.02 7.34
C GLY A 124 10.29 -13.31 7.98
N TYR A 125 10.02 -14.45 7.36
CA TYR A 125 10.53 -15.76 7.77
C TYR A 125 10.58 -16.74 6.59
N PRO A 126 11.65 -17.53 6.39
CA PRO A 126 12.87 -17.62 7.21
C PRO A 126 13.82 -16.43 6.98
N GLU A 127 14.96 -16.41 7.66
CA GLU A 127 15.97 -15.37 7.49
C GLU A 127 16.46 -15.26 6.03
N SER A 128 16.46 -14.04 5.47
CA SER A 128 16.95 -13.74 4.12
C SER A 128 18.24 -12.91 4.16
N PRO A 129 19.27 -13.28 3.38
CA PRO A 129 20.43 -12.42 3.18
C PRO A 129 20.03 -11.08 2.53
N VAL A 130 20.69 -10.00 2.96
CA VAL A 130 20.52 -8.65 2.41
C VAL A 130 21.77 -8.23 1.67
N GLU A 131 21.59 -7.73 0.45
CA GLU A 131 22.68 -7.24 -0.41
C GLU A 131 22.48 -5.79 -0.79
N TRP A 132 23.57 -5.01 -0.70
CA TRP A 132 23.62 -3.63 -1.12
C TRP A 132 24.48 -3.47 -2.37
N VAL A 133 23.96 -2.73 -3.34
CA VAL A 133 24.68 -2.35 -4.55
C VAL A 133 24.55 -0.86 -4.82
N ASP A 134 25.59 -0.25 -5.36
CA ASP A 134 25.55 1.12 -5.87
C ASP A 134 25.00 1.17 -7.32
N ARG A 135 24.97 2.37 -7.92
CA ARG A 135 24.57 2.57 -9.33
C ARG A 135 25.45 1.78 -10.32
N ARG A 136 26.70 1.49 -9.96
CA ARG A 136 27.65 0.73 -10.79
C ARG A 136 27.57 -0.78 -10.55
N LEU A 137 26.57 -1.22 -9.77
CA LEU A 137 26.37 -2.62 -9.37
C LEU A 137 27.53 -3.17 -8.51
N GLN A 138 28.29 -2.29 -7.87
CA GLN A 138 29.34 -2.68 -6.93
C GLN A 138 28.72 -3.04 -5.59
N ARG A 139 29.08 -4.22 -5.07
CA ARG A 139 28.62 -4.67 -3.75
C ARG A 139 29.25 -3.83 -2.64
N LEU A 140 28.41 -3.40 -1.70
CA LEU A 140 28.82 -2.62 -0.54
C LEU A 140 28.81 -3.50 0.72
N SER A 141 29.74 -3.22 1.62
CA SER A 141 29.75 -3.85 2.94
C SER A 141 28.70 -3.18 3.82
N ALA A 142 27.77 -3.97 4.35
CA ALA A 142 26.70 -3.50 5.20
C ALA A 142 26.78 -4.10 6.60
N ASN A 143 26.38 -3.33 7.60
CA ASN A 143 26.14 -3.83 8.93
C ASN A 143 24.70 -4.36 9.00
N THR A 144 24.54 -5.67 9.11
CA THR A 144 23.22 -6.32 9.12
C THR A 144 22.98 -6.98 10.47
N THR A 145 21.83 -6.68 11.06
CA THR A 145 21.39 -7.22 12.35
C THR A 145 20.01 -7.85 12.18
N THR A 146 19.76 -8.91 12.96
CA THR A 146 18.51 -9.67 12.94
C THR A 146 17.93 -9.75 14.33
N THR A 147 16.66 -9.39 14.48
CA THR A 147 15.95 -9.46 15.75
C THR A 147 14.63 -10.23 15.61
N PRO A 148 14.30 -11.14 16.55
CA PRO A 148 13.01 -11.81 16.53
C PRO A 148 11.90 -10.84 16.95
N THR A 149 10.75 -10.91 16.27
CA THR A 149 9.57 -10.10 16.60
C THR A 149 8.59 -10.86 17.49
N PRO A 150 7.64 -10.17 18.16
CA PRO A 150 6.59 -10.83 18.94
C PRO A 150 5.72 -11.82 18.14
N ASP A 151 5.60 -11.59 16.83
CA ASP A 151 4.84 -12.45 15.90
C ASP A 151 5.63 -13.68 15.42
N HIS A 152 6.77 -13.96 16.06
CA HIS A 152 7.74 -15.00 15.68
C HIS A 152 8.40 -14.80 14.31
N LEU A 153 8.30 -13.61 13.71
CA LEU A 153 9.02 -13.24 12.49
C LEU A 153 10.46 -12.81 12.82
N ILE A 154 11.26 -12.61 11.79
CA ILE A 154 12.63 -12.08 11.88
C ILE A 154 12.64 -10.70 11.23
N GLN A 155 12.89 -9.66 12.04
CA GLN A 155 13.21 -8.33 11.54
C GLN A 155 14.68 -8.26 11.18
N ILE A 156 14.98 -7.90 9.94
CA ILE A 156 16.33 -7.66 9.46
C ILE A 156 16.50 -6.16 9.26
N THR A 157 17.52 -5.60 9.89
CA THR A 157 17.94 -4.20 9.74
C THR A 157 19.36 -4.18 9.17
N SER A 158 19.51 -3.71 7.94
CA SER A 158 20.78 -3.61 7.23
C SER A 158 21.14 -2.15 6.96
N GLN A 159 22.38 -1.76 7.24
CA GLN A 159 22.83 -0.38 7.23
C GLN A 159 24.14 -0.18 6.48
N ILE A 160 24.24 0.90 5.70
CA ILE A 160 25.47 1.35 5.03
C ILE A 160 25.70 2.84 5.28
N GLU A 161 26.97 3.24 5.35
CA GLU A 161 27.38 4.66 5.36
C GLU A 161 27.94 5.05 3.99
N VAL A 162 27.46 6.16 3.45
CA VAL A 162 27.85 6.69 2.13
C VAL A 162 28.10 8.19 2.19
N GLY A 163 28.84 8.75 1.23
CA GLY A 163 29.13 10.19 1.21
C GLY A 163 27.90 11.05 0.96
N ALA A 164 27.71 12.13 1.74
CA ALA A 164 26.54 13.01 1.61
C ALA A 164 26.53 13.81 0.29
N SER A 165 27.70 14.08 -0.28
CA SER A 165 27.86 14.79 -1.54
C SER A 165 27.77 13.88 -2.78
N GLU A 166 27.71 12.56 -2.58
CA GLU A 166 27.64 11.59 -3.67
C GLU A 166 26.19 11.43 -4.16
N LYS A 167 25.87 12.05 -5.31
CA LYS A 167 24.58 11.87 -5.99
C LYS A 167 24.49 10.49 -6.67
N SER A 168 24.44 9.44 -5.86
CA SER A 168 24.34 8.04 -6.29
C SER A 168 23.04 7.40 -5.81
N ASN A 169 22.67 6.30 -6.48
CA ASN A 169 21.53 5.48 -6.08
C ASN A 169 22.07 4.22 -5.42
N TYR A 170 21.55 3.88 -4.24
CA TYR A 170 21.95 2.69 -3.49
C TYR A 170 20.76 1.75 -3.41
N THR A 171 20.92 0.48 -3.76
CA THR A 171 19.82 -0.49 -3.76
C THR A 171 20.13 -1.59 -2.76
N CYS A 172 19.25 -1.77 -1.77
CA CYS A 172 19.23 -2.97 -0.94
C CYS A 172 18.29 -4.02 -1.56
N SER A 173 18.63 -5.30 -1.41
CA SER A 173 17.84 -6.42 -1.95
C SER A 173 17.85 -7.60 -0.99
N PHE A 174 16.69 -8.22 -0.79
CA PHE A 174 16.51 -9.45 -0.02
C PHE A 174 16.51 -10.62 -1.00
N ARG A 175 17.51 -11.50 -0.89
CA ARG A 175 17.74 -12.57 -1.88
C ARG A 175 16.61 -13.58 -1.98
N ASN A 176 15.94 -13.92 -0.88
CA ASN A 176 14.96 -14.99 -0.85
C ASN A 176 13.56 -14.56 -1.35
N ASP A 177 13.27 -13.26 -1.37
CA ASP A 177 11.91 -12.73 -1.61
C ASP A 177 11.82 -11.78 -2.82
N ALA A 178 12.90 -11.66 -3.61
CA ALA A 178 13.01 -10.72 -4.74
C ALA A 178 12.64 -9.26 -4.40
N LEU A 179 12.65 -8.91 -3.11
CA LEU A 179 12.26 -7.61 -2.60
C LEU A 179 13.46 -6.67 -2.61
N SER A 180 13.31 -5.49 -3.23
CA SER A 180 14.41 -4.53 -3.35
C SER A 180 13.94 -3.09 -3.14
N ALA A 181 14.87 -2.25 -2.73
CA ALA A 181 14.60 -0.87 -2.37
C ALA A 181 15.78 0.01 -2.76
N THR A 182 15.53 0.95 -3.67
CA THR A 182 16.50 1.98 -4.05
C THR A 182 16.34 3.23 -3.18
N PHE A 183 17.47 3.75 -2.71
CA PHE A 183 17.62 4.98 -1.95
C PHE A 183 18.13 6.07 -2.88
N HIS A 184 17.49 7.23 -2.77
CA HIS A 184 17.94 8.48 -3.38
C HIS A 184 18.29 9.42 -2.23
N ILE A 185 19.54 9.90 -2.19
CA ILE A 185 19.96 10.86 -1.18
C ILE A 185 19.38 12.24 -1.57
N PRO A 186 18.47 12.82 -0.79
CA PRO A 186 17.92 14.14 -1.08
C PRO A 186 18.96 15.25 -0.83
N ASP A 187 18.85 16.37 -1.56
CA ASP A 187 19.76 17.53 -1.41
C ASP A 187 19.64 18.15 0.01
N GLU A 188 18.46 18.09 0.62
CA GLU A 188 18.21 18.47 2.02
C GLU A 188 17.81 17.24 2.84
N ILE A 189 18.75 16.69 3.60
CA ILE A 189 18.46 15.63 4.58
C ILE A 189 18.01 16.32 5.87
N PRO A 190 16.86 15.92 6.46
CA PRO A 190 16.42 16.43 7.75
C PRO A 190 17.55 16.27 8.76
N ILE A 191 18.07 17.40 9.24
CA ILE A 191 19.05 17.39 10.32
C ILE A 191 18.29 16.79 11.51
N PRO A 192 18.76 15.69 12.14
CA PRO A 192 18.16 15.25 13.37
C PRO A 192 18.20 16.45 14.31
N HIS A 193 17.04 16.93 14.74
CA HIS A 193 16.96 17.95 15.76
C HIS A 193 17.61 17.35 17.01
N GLY A 194 18.93 17.53 17.12
CA GLY A 194 19.65 17.38 18.37
C GLY A 194 18.87 18.24 19.33
N LYS A 195 18.28 17.62 20.35
CA LYS A 195 17.49 18.28 21.38
C LYS A 195 18.32 19.43 21.94
N ASN A 196 18.08 20.64 21.43
CA ASN A 196 18.62 21.89 21.96
C ASN A 196 17.87 22.26 23.25
N ASP A 197 17.48 21.27 24.06
CA ASP A 197 16.76 21.42 25.32
C ASP A 197 17.59 22.28 26.28
N ALA A 198 18.92 22.14 26.27
CA ALA A 198 19.81 22.94 27.10
C ALA A 198 19.84 24.43 26.72
N VAL A 199 19.83 24.76 25.42
CA VAL A 199 19.88 26.16 24.95
C VAL A 199 18.57 26.88 25.24
N ILE A 200 17.43 26.18 25.03
CA ILE A 200 16.10 26.71 25.33
C ILE A 200 15.94 26.94 26.84
N VAL A 201 16.45 26.03 27.68
CA VAL A 201 16.43 26.19 29.15
C VAL A 201 17.30 27.38 29.59
N VAL A 202 18.48 27.57 29.01
CA VAL A 202 19.34 28.71 29.34
C VAL A 202 18.70 30.05 28.93
N LEU A 203 18.10 30.12 27.74
CA LEU A 203 17.40 31.33 27.27
C LEU A 203 16.18 31.67 28.13
N SER A 204 15.40 30.66 28.54
CA SER A 204 14.24 30.86 29.41
C SER A 204 14.64 31.29 30.83
N ILE A 205 15.70 30.72 31.41
CA ILE A 205 16.25 31.18 32.69
C ILE A 205 16.75 32.62 32.59
N GLY A 206 17.45 32.98 31.50
CA GLY A 206 17.90 34.35 31.25
C GLY A 206 16.74 35.35 31.22
N LEU A 207 15.68 35.04 30.48
CA LEU A 207 14.47 35.88 30.42
C LEU A 207 13.82 36.06 31.79
N ILE A 208 13.67 34.98 32.57
CA ILE A 208 13.08 35.05 33.91
C ILE A 208 13.91 35.95 34.83
N LEU A 209 15.24 35.83 34.81
CA LEU A 209 16.13 36.68 35.62
C LEU A 209 16.03 38.17 35.22
N THR A 210 15.89 38.47 33.93
CA THR A 210 15.69 39.86 33.47
C THR A 210 14.36 40.44 33.95
N PHE A 211 13.27 39.67 33.89
CA PHE A 211 11.96 40.10 34.41
C PHE A 211 12.00 40.35 35.93
N ILE A 212 12.68 39.48 36.68
CA ILE A 212 12.86 39.66 38.13
C ILE A 212 13.68 40.92 38.40
N ALA A 213 14.77 41.16 37.67
CA ALA A 213 15.58 42.36 37.83
C ALA A 213 14.79 43.65 37.53
N VAL A 214 14.00 43.66 36.44
CA VAL A 214 13.11 44.78 36.10
C VAL A 214 12.05 44.99 37.17
N GLY A 215 11.40 43.92 37.66
CA GLY A 215 10.42 43.98 38.74
C GLY A 215 11.00 44.52 40.06
N VAL A 216 12.22 44.14 40.40
CA VAL A 216 12.92 44.68 41.58
C VAL A 216 13.29 46.15 41.38
N LEU A 217 13.72 46.55 40.18
CA LEU A 217 14.03 47.95 39.87
C LEU A 217 12.78 48.84 39.91
N THR A 218 11.65 48.39 39.37
CA THR A 218 10.38 49.14 39.43
C THR A 218 9.83 49.19 40.85
N TYR A 219 9.94 48.10 41.62
CA TYR A 219 9.56 48.07 43.04
C TYR A 219 10.43 49.00 43.89
N ARG A 220 11.76 49.01 43.66
CA ARG A 220 12.68 49.96 44.33
C ARG A 220 12.41 51.41 43.94
N ARG A 221 12.04 51.67 42.68
CA ARG A 221 11.62 53.02 42.23
C ARG A 221 10.33 53.48 42.91
N GLN A 222 9.30 52.63 42.98
CA GLN A 222 8.04 52.98 43.65
C GLN A 222 8.21 53.22 45.15
N LYS A 223 9.11 52.50 45.82
CA LYS A 223 9.39 52.69 47.25
C LYS A 223 10.32 53.88 47.53
N GLY A 224 11.07 54.36 46.54
CA GLY A 224 11.96 55.52 46.64
C GLY A 224 11.28 56.88 46.42
N THR A 225 10.07 56.93 45.86
CA THR A 225 9.34 58.18 45.53
C THR A 225 8.23 58.52 46.53
N ARG A 226 8.48 58.34 47.83
CA ARG A 226 7.55 58.77 48.89
C ARG A 226 8.22 59.65 49.95
N THR A 227 8.95 60.69 49.52
CA THR A 227 9.34 61.83 50.38
C THR A 227 9.72 63.07 49.57
N SER A 228 8.97 64.17 49.79
CA SER A 228 9.30 65.61 49.59
C SER A 228 9.44 66.13 48.14
N SER A 229 9.11 67.36 47.72
CA SER A 229 8.28 68.50 48.14
C SER A 229 8.58 69.66 47.15
N THR A 230 7.53 70.21 46.51
CA THR A 230 7.29 71.65 46.20
C THR A 230 8.18 72.49 45.23
N ARG A 231 7.48 73.09 44.23
CA ARG A 231 7.70 74.38 43.48
C ARG A 231 8.86 74.45 42.44
N ASN A 232 8.77 75.10 41.27
CA ASN A 232 7.87 76.14 40.74
C ASN A 232 8.13 76.45 39.23
N TYR A 233 7.16 77.12 38.57
CA TYR A 233 7.21 78.05 37.41
C TYR A 233 7.39 77.56 35.94
N GLN A 234 6.24 77.39 35.26
CA GLN A 234 5.65 78.21 34.15
C GLN A 234 6.55 78.77 33.02
N VAL A 235 6.15 78.55 31.76
CA VAL A 235 5.58 79.53 30.78
C VAL A 235 5.46 78.86 29.38
N GLU A 236 4.30 79.05 28.75
CA GLU A 236 3.95 78.74 27.34
C GLU A 236 4.71 79.61 26.33
N ASP A 237 4.95 79.13 25.11
CA ASP A 237 4.53 79.86 23.88
C ASP A 237 4.67 79.00 22.60
N ASP A 238 4.07 79.52 21.54
CA ASP A 238 3.36 78.89 20.43
C ASP A 238 4.13 78.85 19.08
N ASP A 239 3.59 78.03 18.16
CA ASP A 239 3.47 78.21 16.69
C ASP A 239 4.59 77.99 15.62
N LYS A 240 4.15 77.22 14.59
CA LYS A 240 4.30 77.31 13.10
C LYS A 240 5.58 77.08 12.26
N SER A 241 5.46 76.04 11.40
CA SER A 241 5.58 76.02 9.90
C SER A 241 6.96 76.25 9.23
N ALA A 242 7.34 75.78 8.04
CA ALA A 242 6.73 75.00 6.95
C ALA A 242 7.85 74.42 6.03
N ALA A 243 7.52 73.32 5.34
CA ALA A 243 7.82 72.88 3.96
C ALA A 243 9.14 73.20 3.24
N THR A 244 9.66 72.22 2.46
CA THR A 244 9.86 72.29 0.99
C THR A 244 10.24 70.91 0.41
N TYR A 245 9.72 70.63 -0.80
CA TYR A 245 9.74 69.39 -1.60
C TYR A 245 10.85 69.34 -2.68
N LEU A 246 11.11 68.13 -3.24
CA LEU A 246 11.13 67.73 -4.70
C LEU A 246 11.99 66.44 -4.88
N GLN A 247 11.44 65.25 -5.20
CA GLN A 247 10.93 64.67 -6.48
C GLN A 247 12.04 63.84 -7.22
N ALA A 248 11.99 62.49 -7.19
CA ALA A 248 11.43 61.51 -8.15
C ALA A 248 12.27 61.23 -9.42
N ASP A 249 12.60 59.95 -9.71
CA ASP A 249 12.04 59.19 -10.85
C ASP A 249 12.37 57.68 -10.78
N LYS A 250 11.54 56.90 -11.49
CA LYS A 250 11.44 55.46 -11.68
C LYS A 250 12.61 54.81 -12.43
N GLY A 251 12.83 53.53 -12.14
CA GLY A 251 13.43 52.55 -13.04
C GLY A 251 12.64 51.24 -12.97
N ASN A 252 11.97 50.90 -14.06
CA ASN A 252 11.42 49.57 -14.34
C ASN A 252 12.58 48.60 -14.60
N GLU A 253 12.57 47.42 -13.98
CA GLU A 253 13.05 46.21 -14.64
C GLU A 253 11.99 45.12 -14.42
N GLU A 254 11.31 44.81 -15.53
CA GLU A 254 10.52 43.60 -15.71
C GLU A 254 11.50 42.42 -15.75
N GLU A 255 11.29 41.41 -14.91
CA GLU A 255 11.90 40.09 -15.12
C GLU A 255 10.81 39.02 -15.08
N GLY A 256 10.38 38.65 -16.29
CA GLY A 256 10.05 37.27 -16.66
C GLY A 256 8.97 36.56 -15.87
N ALA A 257 7.71 36.92 -16.09
CA ALA A 257 6.62 35.94 -15.96
C ALA A 257 6.90 34.80 -16.95
N VAL A 258 7.44 33.69 -16.45
CA VAL A 258 7.54 32.44 -17.21
C VAL A 258 6.14 32.06 -17.65
N ILE A 259 5.91 32.13 -18.96
CA ILE A 259 4.75 31.60 -19.64
C ILE A 259 4.64 30.13 -19.22
N THR A 260 3.71 29.83 -18.33
CA THR A 260 3.28 28.46 -18.04
C THR A 260 2.60 27.94 -19.30
N LYS A 261 3.41 27.33 -20.18
CA LYS A 261 2.91 26.39 -21.17
C LYS A 261 2.10 25.36 -20.38
N GLY A 262 0.80 25.26 -20.67
CA GLY A 262 -0.06 24.23 -20.08
C GLY A 262 0.60 22.86 -20.25
N PRO A 263 0.38 21.91 -19.33
CA PRO A 263 1.00 20.61 -19.42
C PRO A 263 0.61 19.99 -20.77
N THR A 264 1.61 19.61 -21.57
CA THR A 264 1.37 18.84 -22.80
C THR A 264 0.71 17.50 -22.43
N GLU A 265 -0.01 16.90 -23.36
CA GLU A 265 -0.67 15.58 -23.21
C GLU A 265 0.28 14.51 -22.62
N GLU A 266 1.56 14.57 -22.98
CA GLU A 266 2.65 13.73 -22.47
C GLU A 266 3.06 14.02 -21.01
N SER A 267 2.93 15.28 -20.57
CA SER A 267 3.12 15.71 -19.17
C SER A 267 1.99 15.22 -18.28
N LEU A 268 0.74 15.28 -18.76
CA LEU A 268 -0.43 14.73 -18.06
C LEU A 268 -0.30 13.20 -17.89
N ARG A 269 0.07 12.49 -18.96
CA ARG A 269 0.31 11.04 -18.93
C ARG A 269 1.39 10.64 -17.91
N SER A 270 2.51 11.35 -17.90
CA SER A 270 3.62 11.08 -16.98
C SER A 270 3.22 11.33 -15.52
N SER A 271 2.44 12.40 -15.28
CA SER A 271 1.92 12.75 -13.95
C SER A 271 0.94 11.70 -13.43
N LEU A 272 0.02 11.21 -14.28
CA LEU A 272 -0.92 10.15 -13.94
C LEU A 272 -0.19 8.83 -13.63
N LYS A 273 0.82 8.45 -14.43
CA LYS A 273 1.62 7.25 -14.16
C LYS A 273 2.38 7.34 -12.83
N ALA A 274 2.97 8.49 -12.53
CA ALA A 274 3.65 8.72 -11.26
C ALA A 274 2.67 8.65 -10.07
N TYR A 275 1.53 9.32 -10.19
CA TYR A 275 0.47 9.32 -9.16
C TYR A 275 -0.03 7.90 -8.86
N TYR A 276 -0.38 7.13 -9.89
CA TYR A 276 -0.92 5.78 -9.69
C TYR A 276 0.14 4.75 -9.29
N ALA A 277 1.41 4.96 -9.64
CA ALA A 277 2.50 4.14 -9.12
C ALA A 277 2.65 4.31 -7.60
N GLU A 278 2.57 5.53 -7.09
CA GLU A 278 2.58 5.81 -5.64
C GLU A 278 1.30 5.35 -4.93
N PHE A 279 0.13 5.48 -5.58
CA PHE A 279 -1.16 5.02 -5.04
C PHE A 279 -1.28 3.49 -4.96
N SER A 280 -0.76 2.76 -5.94
CA SER A 280 -0.72 1.29 -5.93
C SER A 280 0.17 0.77 -4.80
N LEU A 281 1.29 1.44 -4.54
CA LEU A 281 2.16 1.18 -3.36
C LEU A 281 1.45 1.48 -2.03
N GLY A 282 0.49 2.42 -2.01
CA GLY A 282 -0.29 2.79 -0.83
C GLY A 282 -1.50 1.87 -0.56
N THR A 283 -2.11 1.29 -1.59
CA THR A 283 -3.31 0.44 -1.49
C THR A 283 -2.98 -1.03 -1.22
N GLU A 284 -1.80 -1.52 -1.61
CA GLU A 284 -1.23 -2.79 -1.11
C GLU A 284 -1.12 -2.82 0.44
N ARG A 285 -0.95 -1.66 1.09
CA ARG A 285 -0.94 -1.56 2.57
C ARG A 285 -2.32 -1.66 3.22
N ARG A 286 -3.42 -1.45 2.48
CA ARG A 286 -4.78 -1.31 3.05
C ARG A 286 -5.71 -2.50 2.75
N HIS A 287 -5.51 -3.22 1.65
CA HIS A 287 -6.28 -4.43 1.32
C HIS A 287 -5.57 -5.74 1.72
N ARG A 288 -5.07 -5.79 2.97
CA ARG A 288 -4.57 -7.04 3.59
C ARG A 288 -5.70 -7.93 4.14
N CYS A 289 -6.95 -7.62 3.84
CA CYS A 289 -8.10 -8.51 3.99
C CYS A 289 -8.66 -8.75 2.58
N ASP A 290 -8.68 -10.03 2.17
CA ASP A 290 -9.06 -10.56 0.84
C ASP A 290 -7.96 -10.50 -0.24
N SER A 291 -6.79 -11.07 0.06
CA SER A 291 -5.74 -11.39 -0.93
C SER A 291 -6.25 -12.47 -1.90
N PHE A 292 -6.91 -12.07 -2.98
CA PHE A 292 -7.09 -12.93 -4.14
C PHE A 292 -5.77 -13.05 -4.90
N THR A 293 -5.28 -14.28 -5.09
CA THR A 293 -4.22 -14.54 -6.07
C THR A 293 -4.74 -14.28 -7.48
N VAL A 294 -3.89 -13.83 -8.42
CA VAL A 294 -4.30 -13.60 -9.82
C VAL A 294 -4.89 -14.87 -10.42
N GLU A 295 -4.36 -16.02 -10.04
CA GLU A 295 -4.83 -17.34 -10.40
C GLU A 295 -6.25 -17.63 -9.87
N GLU A 296 -6.59 -17.21 -8.64
CA GLU A 296 -7.93 -17.34 -8.09
C GLU A 296 -8.94 -16.39 -8.74
N LEU A 297 -8.51 -15.18 -9.12
CA LEU A 297 -9.34 -14.23 -9.86
C LEU A 297 -9.72 -14.80 -11.25
N LEU A 298 -8.72 -15.36 -11.96
CA LEU A 298 -8.90 -15.99 -13.27
C LEU A 298 -9.87 -17.19 -13.23
N GLN A 299 -9.87 -17.96 -12.15
CA GLN A 299 -10.75 -19.13 -12.01
C GLN A 299 -12.21 -18.75 -11.75
N ARG A 300 -12.48 -17.53 -11.27
CA ARG A 300 -13.82 -17.06 -10.89
C ARG A 300 -14.46 -16.15 -11.91
N LEU A 301 -13.66 -15.54 -12.79
CA LEU A 301 -14.16 -14.63 -13.80
C LEU A 301 -15.06 -15.36 -14.81
N GLN A 302 -16.32 -14.95 -14.87
CA GLN A 302 -17.33 -15.54 -15.73
C GLN A 302 -18.04 -14.47 -16.55
N ASN A 303 -18.42 -14.80 -17.78
CA ASN A 303 -19.31 -13.94 -18.56
C ASN A 303 -20.78 -14.06 -18.08
N SER A 304 -21.66 -13.28 -18.68
CA SER A 304 -23.11 -13.31 -18.38
C SER A 304 -23.77 -14.67 -18.57
N GLU A 305 -23.18 -15.56 -19.39
CA GLU A 305 -23.62 -16.94 -19.64
C GLU A 305 -22.98 -17.97 -18.69
N GLY A 306 -22.14 -17.55 -17.73
CA GLY A 306 -21.45 -18.44 -16.78
C GLY A 306 -20.24 -19.17 -17.36
N ARG A 307 -19.73 -18.76 -18.53
CA ARG A 307 -18.51 -19.32 -19.13
C ARG A 307 -17.27 -18.61 -18.58
N PRO A 308 -16.14 -19.32 -18.41
CA PRO A 308 -14.88 -18.69 -17.98
C PRO A 308 -14.46 -17.58 -18.93
N ALA A 309 -14.07 -16.43 -18.37
CA ALA A 309 -13.54 -15.29 -19.12
C ALA A 309 -12.05 -15.09 -18.81
N ARG A 310 -11.32 -14.50 -19.76
CA ARG A 310 -9.89 -14.21 -19.68
C ARG A 310 -9.65 -12.84 -19.04
N LEU A 311 -8.45 -12.61 -18.52
CA LEU A 311 -8.07 -11.31 -17.94
C LEU A 311 -8.17 -10.16 -18.96
N LEU A 312 -7.88 -10.43 -20.24
CA LEU A 312 -8.05 -9.44 -21.31
C LEU A 312 -9.52 -9.07 -21.54
N ASP A 313 -10.47 -9.93 -21.16
CA ASP A 313 -11.89 -9.64 -21.30
C ASP A 313 -12.36 -8.57 -20.28
N LEU A 314 -11.54 -8.24 -19.27
CA LEU A 314 -11.76 -7.10 -18.38
C LEU A 314 -11.50 -5.74 -19.05
N LEU A 315 -10.87 -5.72 -20.24
CA LEU A 315 -10.58 -4.49 -20.98
C LEU A 315 -11.62 -4.31 -22.08
N PRO A 316 -12.56 -3.36 -21.92
CA PRO A 316 -13.56 -3.08 -22.96
C PRO A 316 -12.90 -2.57 -24.24
N GLU A 317 -13.54 -2.81 -25.38
CA GLU A 317 -13.14 -2.20 -26.66
C GLU A 317 -13.34 -0.67 -26.63
N ALA A 318 -12.72 0.03 -27.58
CA ALA A 318 -12.83 1.49 -27.64
C ALA A 318 -14.30 1.91 -27.87
N GLY A 319 -14.83 2.71 -26.96
CA GLY A 319 -16.23 3.14 -26.94
C GLY A 319 -17.19 2.17 -26.24
N ASP A 320 -16.69 1.02 -25.77
CA ASP A 320 -17.48 0.06 -25.01
C ASP A 320 -17.38 0.29 -23.50
N VAL A 321 -18.43 -0.16 -22.83
CA VAL A 321 -18.57 -0.11 -21.38
C VAL A 321 -18.71 -1.54 -20.86
N LEU A 322 -17.86 -1.90 -19.91
CA LEU A 322 -17.87 -3.20 -19.25
C LEU A 322 -18.23 -3.05 -17.78
N LEU A 323 -19.19 -3.85 -17.32
CA LEU A 323 -19.62 -3.91 -15.93
C LEU A 323 -19.14 -5.23 -15.31
N LEU A 324 -18.30 -5.13 -14.27
CA LEU A 324 -17.83 -6.24 -13.47
C LEU A 324 -18.61 -6.32 -12.15
N GLU A 325 -19.53 -7.28 -12.06
CA GLU A 325 -20.40 -7.50 -10.89
C GLU A 325 -19.91 -8.65 -10.02
N GLY A 326 -20.24 -8.62 -8.73
CA GLY A 326 -19.99 -9.72 -7.80
C GLY A 326 -20.32 -9.33 -6.37
N PRO A 327 -20.39 -10.28 -5.43
CA PRO A 327 -20.63 -9.96 -4.01
C PRO A 327 -19.45 -9.19 -3.38
N PRO A 328 -19.64 -8.54 -2.22
CA PRO A 328 -18.53 -7.99 -1.45
C PRO A 328 -17.44 -9.04 -1.21
N GLY A 329 -16.17 -8.66 -1.36
CA GLY A 329 -15.04 -9.59 -1.25
C GLY A 329 -14.83 -10.52 -2.44
N SER A 330 -15.50 -10.32 -3.59
CA SER A 330 -15.29 -11.17 -4.79
C SER A 330 -14.00 -10.87 -5.58
N GLY A 331 -13.20 -9.89 -5.15
CA GLY A 331 -11.95 -9.51 -5.84
C GLY A 331 -12.12 -8.47 -6.96
N LYS A 332 -13.30 -7.85 -7.13
CA LYS A 332 -13.54 -6.78 -8.12
C LYS A 332 -12.55 -5.61 -8.02
N THR A 333 -12.39 -5.05 -6.83
CA THR A 333 -11.42 -3.98 -6.57
C THR A 333 -10.00 -4.45 -6.86
N THR A 334 -9.68 -5.70 -6.51
CA THR A 334 -8.39 -6.31 -6.86
C THR A 334 -8.18 -6.36 -8.37
N ALA A 335 -9.19 -6.75 -9.16
CA ALA A 335 -9.13 -6.73 -10.62
C ALA A 335 -8.87 -5.32 -11.17
N ALA A 336 -9.53 -4.31 -10.61
CA ALA A 336 -9.31 -2.91 -10.96
C ALA A 336 -7.87 -2.46 -10.67
N HIS A 337 -7.34 -2.79 -9.49
CA HIS A 337 -5.97 -2.48 -9.10
C HIS A 337 -4.93 -3.17 -9.97
N ILE A 338 -5.17 -4.42 -10.40
CA ILE A 338 -4.28 -5.14 -11.33
C ILE A 338 -4.16 -4.40 -12.68
N LEU A 339 -5.24 -3.83 -13.20
CA LEU A 339 -5.19 -3.04 -14.44
C LEU A 339 -4.42 -1.73 -14.25
N VAL A 340 -4.63 -1.05 -13.12
CA VAL A 340 -3.90 0.19 -12.78
C VAL A 340 -2.40 -0.09 -12.65
N SER A 341 -2.01 -1.15 -11.94
CA SER A 341 -0.60 -1.53 -11.77
C SER A 341 0.04 -1.92 -13.10
N SER A 342 -0.65 -2.74 -13.92
CA SER A 342 -0.17 -3.17 -15.24
C SER A 342 0.10 -1.98 -16.19
N TRP A 343 -0.69 -0.90 -16.10
CA TRP A 343 -0.48 0.30 -16.92
C TRP A 343 0.70 1.17 -16.46
N THR A 344 0.99 1.20 -15.16
CA THR A 344 2.06 2.03 -14.57
C THR A 344 3.44 1.40 -14.72
N GLU A 345 3.58 0.07 -14.67
CA GLU A 345 4.87 -0.63 -14.79
C GLU A 345 5.47 -0.62 -16.22
N GLY A 346 4.63 -0.42 -17.24
CA GLY A 346 5.03 -0.39 -18.65
C GLY A 346 5.47 -1.75 -19.21
N PRO A 347 5.86 -1.84 -20.50
CA PRO A 347 6.27 -3.09 -21.14
C PRO A 347 7.69 -3.50 -20.73
N LYS A 348 7.92 -3.77 -19.45
CA LYS A 348 9.15 -4.42 -18.97
C LYS A 348 8.94 -5.93 -18.96
N ARG A 349 9.83 -6.67 -19.62
CA ARG A 349 9.81 -8.14 -19.72
C ARG A 349 10.17 -8.81 -18.39
N THR A 350 9.34 -8.61 -17.37
CA THR A 350 9.33 -9.40 -16.13
C THR A 350 8.04 -10.21 -16.09
N ALA A 351 8.07 -11.38 -15.45
CA ALA A 351 6.97 -12.33 -15.35
C ALA A 351 5.71 -11.78 -14.62
N SER A 352 5.70 -10.50 -14.22
CA SER A 352 4.60 -9.77 -13.59
C SER A 352 3.65 -9.07 -14.56
N ASN A 353 3.98 -8.96 -15.86
CA ASN A 353 3.10 -8.33 -16.86
C ASN A 353 2.05 -9.33 -17.37
N LEU A 354 0.93 -9.47 -16.66
CA LEU A 354 -0.18 -10.32 -17.09
C LEU A 354 -1.00 -9.71 -18.25
N VAL A 355 -1.01 -8.38 -18.41
CA VAL A 355 -1.62 -7.67 -19.55
C VAL A 355 -0.76 -6.48 -19.98
N ASP A 356 -0.41 -6.41 -21.28
CA ASP A 356 0.30 -5.25 -21.84
C ASP A 356 -0.69 -4.11 -22.13
N LEU A 357 -0.69 -3.10 -21.26
CA LEU A 357 -1.51 -1.89 -21.39
C LEU A 357 -0.76 -0.71 -22.01
N GLY A 358 0.38 -0.96 -22.67
CA GLY A 358 1.20 0.08 -23.32
C GLY A 358 0.47 0.86 -24.41
N PHE A 359 -0.62 0.30 -24.97
CA PHE A 359 -1.48 0.94 -25.97
C PHE A 359 -2.41 2.03 -25.39
N LEU A 360 -2.59 2.07 -24.06
CA LEU A 360 -3.39 3.10 -23.40
C LEU A 360 -2.53 4.35 -23.15
N ASP A 361 -2.97 5.49 -23.68
CA ASP A 361 -2.34 6.78 -23.41
C ASP A 361 -2.75 7.31 -22.04
N PHE A 362 -4.00 7.04 -21.64
CA PHE A 362 -4.57 7.49 -20.38
C PHE A 362 -5.30 6.37 -19.66
N LEU A 363 -5.05 6.26 -18.35
CA LEU A 363 -5.86 5.47 -17.45
C LEU A 363 -6.30 6.38 -16.30
N MET A 364 -7.58 6.42 -16.03
CA MET A 364 -8.15 7.20 -14.94
C MET A 364 -8.93 6.30 -14.01
N TYR A 365 -8.48 6.21 -12.77
CA TYR A 365 -9.10 5.43 -11.71
C TYR A 365 -9.86 6.35 -10.77
N VAL A 366 -11.12 6.01 -10.50
CA VAL A 366 -12.00 6.73 -9.57
C VAL A 366 -12.55 5.74 -8.54
N ASN A 367 -12.27 6.00 -7.27
CA ASN A 367 -12.92 5.28 -6.17
C ASN A 367 -14.32 5.87 -5.92
N CYS A 368 -15.37 5.11 -6.20
CA CYS A 368 -16.75 5.55 -6.11
C CYS A 368 -17.37 5.43 -4.70
N SER A 369 -16.66 4.87 -3.71
CA SER A 369 -17.22 4.55 -2.39
C SER A 369 -17.72 5.75 -1.58
N ALA A 370 -17.25 6.97 -1.85
CA ALA A 370 -17.61 8.17 -1.10
C ALA A 370 -17.70 9.44 -1.96
N VAL A 371 -18.20 9.32 -3.20
CA VAL A 371 -18.29 10.45 -4.15
C VAL A 371 -19.27 11.52 -3.68
N LYS A 372 -18.84 12.78 -3.75
CA LYS A 372 -19.64 13.94 -3.31
C LYS A 372 -20.04 14.88 -4.44
N GLY A 373 -19.23 14.95 -5.50
CA GLY A 373 -19.43 15.85 -6.64
C GLY A 373 -19.77 15.10 -7.94
N ASP A 374 -19.61 15.78 -9.07
CA ASP A 374 -19.62 15.13 -10.38
C ASP A 374 -18.33 14.33 -10.63
N LEU A 375 -18.33 13.50 -11.68
CA LEU A 375 -17.20 12.63 -12.04
C LEU A 375 -15.88 13.41 -12.20
N PHE A 376 -15.91 14.54 -12.90
CA PHE A 376 -14.70 15.30 -13.21
C PHE A 376 -14.18 16.07 -12.00
N GLN A 377 -15.07 16.54 -11.13
CA GLN A 377 -14.71 17.11 -9.84
C GLN A 377 -14.06 16.08 -8.92
N GLU A 378 -14.58 14.87 -8.86
CA GLU A 378 -14.01 13.79 -8.05
C GLU A 378 -12.62 13.41 -8.56
N VAL A 379 -12.46 13.27 -9.87
CA VAL A 379 -11.16 13.02 -10.52
C VAL A 379 -10.17 14.15 -10.21
N ALA A 380 -10.58 15.41 -10.38
CA ALA A 380 -9.72 16.55 -10.13
C ALA A 380 -9.31 16.64 -8.65
N ALA A 381 -10.22 16.33 -7.72
CA ALA A 381 -9.95 16.29 -6.29
C ALA A 381 -8.97 15.16 -5.92
N GLN A 382 -9.16 13.94 -6.46
CA GLN A 382 -8.27 12.80 -6.21
C GLN A 382 -6.86 13.08 -6.73
N LEU A 383 -6.74 13.70 -7.90
CA LEU A 383 -5.48 14.01 -8.55
C LEU A 383 -4.88 15.37 -8.13
N SER A 384 -5.54 16.14 -7.25
CA SER A 384 -5.13 17.49 -6.84
C SER A 384 -4.89 18.45 -8.02
N LEU A 385 -5.73 18.36 -9.06
CA LEU A 385 -5.58 19.11 -10.30
C LEU A 385 -6.23 20.50 -10.23
N SER A 386 -5.69 21.44 -11.01
CA SER A 386 -6.28 22.76 -11.25
C SER A 386 -7.57 22.65 -12.08
N GLU A 387 -8.50 23.60 -11.95
CA GLU A 387 -9.73 23.67 -12.76
C GLU A 387 -9.45 23.58 -14.27
N LYS A 388 -8.36 24.20 -14.75
CA LYS A 388 -7.96 24.15 -16.17
C LYS A 388 -7.63 22.72 -16.64
N SER A 389 -7.07 21.88 -15.78
CA SER A 389 -6.75 20.48 -16.07
C SER A 389 -8.00 19.59 -16.04
N SER A 390 -9.08 20.00 -15.37
CA SER A 390 -10.37 19.30 -15.37
C SER A 390 -11.05 19.36 -16.75
N GLU A 391 -11.00 20.52 -17.42
CA GLU A 391 -11.52 20.67 -18.78
C GLU A 391 -10.72 19.83 -19.79
N GLU A 392 -9.40 19.82 -19.67
CA GLU A 392 -8.53 18.98 -20.51
C GLU A 392 -8.85 17.49 -20.31
N LEU A 393 -9.06 17.03 -19.07
CA LEU A 393 -9.48 15.65 -18.79
C LEU A 393 -10.82 15.29 -19.42
N ARG A 394 -11.77 16.23 -19.41
CA ARG A 394 -13.05 16.04 -20.08
C ARG A 394 -12.85 15.87 -21.59
N THR A 395 -11.99 16.68 -22.21
CA THR A 395 -11.69 16.52 -23.64
C THR A 395 -11.00 15.19 -23.93
N VAL A 396 -10.07 14.72 -23.10
CA VAL A 396 -9.39 13.44 -23.27
C VAL A 396 -10.37 12.26 -23.19
N LEU A 397 -11.24 12.23 -22.17
CA LEU A 397 -12.25 11.18 -22.01
C LEU A 397 -13.31 11.21 -23.12
N SER A 398 -13.64 12.39 -23.66
CA SER A 398 -14.64 12.50 -24.72
C SER A 398 -14.09 12.24 -26.12
N SER A 399 -12.76 12.25 -26.33
CA SER A 399 -12.17 12.21 -27.68
C SER A 399 -11.12 11.12 -27.92
N SER A 400 -10.60 10.45 -26.89
CA SER A 400 -9.55 9.44 -27.03
C SER A 400 -10.05 8.00 -26.97
N SER A 401 -9.70 7.21 -27.99
CA SER A 401 -9.91 5.75 -28.04
C SER A 401 -8.88 4.95 -27.23
N THR A 402 -7.82 5.62 -26.78
CA THR A 402 -6.72 5.06 -25.98
C THR A 402 -6.82 5.47 -24.52
N ALA A 403 -7.94 6.06 -24.10
CA ALA A 403 -8.28 6.32 -22.71
C ALA A 403 -9.11 5.19 -22.10
N LEU A 404 -8.76 4.80 -20.87
CA LEU A 404 -9.54 3.89 -20.02
C LEU A 404 -10.00 4.62 -18.77
N LEU A 405 -11.32 4.71 -18.57
CA LEU A 405 -11.92 5.14 -17.31
C LEU A 405 -12.32 3.93 -16.48
N LEU A 406 -11.86 3.89 -15.22
CA LEU A 406 -12.15 2.84 -14.27
C LEU A 406 -12.92 3.43 -13.08
N LEU A 407 -14.17 3.01 -12.92
CA LEU A 407 -15.04 3.37 -11.80
C LEU A 407 -15.10 2.19 -10.81
N ASP A 408 -14.40 2.28 -9.69
CA ASP A 408 -14.34 1.20 -8.69
C ASP A 408 -15.37 1.38 -7.57
N GLY A 409 -16.25 0.40 -7.38
CA GLY A 409 -17.29 0.42 -6.35
C GLY A 409 -18.47 1.34 -6.68
N TYR A 410 -18.82 1.47 -7.95
CA TYR A 410 -19.91 2.33 -8.41
C TYR A 410 -21.25 1.83 -7.86
N LYS A 411 -22.06 2.79 -7.39
CA LYS A 411 -23.40 2.54 -6.84
C LYS A 411 -24.33 3.68 -7.23
N GLU A 412 -25.44 3.34 -7.87
CA GLU A 412 -26.48 4.32 -8.22
C GLU A 412 -27.11 4.91 -6.95
N GLY A 413 -27.28 6.24 -6.93
CA GLY A 413 -27.86 6.96 -5.80
C GLY A 413 -27.40 8.40 -5.65
N ASN A 414 -26.29 8.79 -6.29
CA ASN A 414 -25.86 10.19 -6.34
C ASN A 414 -26.25 10.78 -7.71
N HIS A 415 -27.39 11.46 -7.75
CA HIS A 415 -27.95 12.03 -9.00
C HIS A 415 -26.94 12.83 -9.82
N THR A 416 -26.08 13.63 -9.18
CA THR A 416 -25.09 14.49 -9.87
C THR A 416 -23.99 13.66 -10.54
N PHE A 417 -23.49 12.66 -9.82
CA PHE A 417 -22.46 11.76 -10.31
C PHE A 417 -23.02 10.83 -11.39
N ASP A 418 -24.18 10.21 -11.11
CA ASP A 418 -24.86 9.27 -12.00
C ASP A 418 -25.22 9.92 -13.34
N GLU A 419 -25.72 11.16 -13.35
CA GLU A 419 -26.02 11.88 -14.60
C GLU A 419 -24.76 12.21 -15.40
N THR A 420 -23.64 12.48 -14.74
CA THR A 420 -22.37 12.76 -15.42
C THR A 420 -21.77 11.49 -16.03
N VAL A 421 -21.84 10.37 -15.30
CA VAL A 421 -21.46 9.05 -15.82
C VAL A 421 -22.37 8.68 -16.99
N LYS A 422 -23.70 8.75 -16.85
CA LYS A 422 -24.64 8.47 -17.94
C LYS A 422 -24.40 9.34 -19.16
N ARG A 423 -24.13 10.63 -18.99
CA ARG A 423 -23.81 11.52 -20.11
C ARG A 423 -22.56 11.05 -20.84
N LEU A 424 -21.50 10.72 -20.10
CA LEU A 424 -20.26 10.19 -20.70
C LEU A 424 -20.50 8.89 -21.48
N LEU A 425 -21.33 7.98 -20.95
CA LEU A 425 -21.62 6.70 -21.59
C LEU A 425 -22.61 6.83 -22.76
N SER A 426 -23.58 7.74 -22.67
CA SER A 426 -24.62 7.94 -23.69
C SER A 426 -24.16 8.78 -24.88
N GLU A 427 -23.17 9.65 -24.69
CA GLU A 427 -22.57 10.44 -25.77
C GLU A 427 -21.71 9.60 -26.73
N GLY A 428 -21.54 8.29 -26.49
CA GLY A 428 -20.92 7.34 -27.42
C GLY A 428 -19.46 7.67 -27.75
N GLY A 429 -18.76 8.33 -26.81
CA GLY A 429 -17.36 8.70 -26.97
C GLY A 429 -16.45 7.49 -27.13
N PRO A 430 -15.26 7.64 -27.72
CA PRO A 430 -14.35 6.53 -28.00
C PRO A 430 -13.67 5.93 -26.75
N CYS A 431 -13.90 6.50 -25.56
CA CYS A 431 -13.26 6.06 -24.32
C CYS A 431 -13.75 4.68 -23.89
N ARG A 432 -12.82 3.86 -23.40
CA ARG A 432 -13.08 2.56 -22.79
C ARG A 432 -13.54 2.79 -21.35
N VAL A 433 -14.61 2.14 -20.90
CA VAL A 433 -15.09 2.32 -19.52
C VAL A 433 -15.28 0.98 -18.82
N LEU A 434 -14.57 0.78 -17.71
CA LEU A 434 -14.75 -0.36 -16.82
C LEU A 434 -15.42 0.12 -15.51
N VAL A 435 -16.52 -0.52 -15.15
CA VAL A 435 -17.27 -0.24 -13.93
C VAL A 435 -17.26 -1.47 -13.04
N THR A 436 -16.85 -1.34 -11.77
CA THR A 436 -17.01 -2.42 -10.78
C THR A 436 -18.16 -2.09 -9.84
N SER A 437 -19.04 -3.05 -9.56
CA SER A 437 -20.20 -2.83 -8.69
C SER A 437 -20.68 -4.12 -7.99
N CYS A 438 -21.50 -3.99 -6.95
CA CYS A 438 -22.24 -5.13 -6.41
C CYS A 438 -23.44 -5.45 -7.31
N SER A 439 -23.87 -6.71 -7.34
CA SER A 439 -24.86 -7.24 -8.29
C SER A 439 -26.21 -6.50 -8.34
N ASP A 440 -26.56 -5.76 -7.28
CA ASP A 440 -27.84 -5.03 -7.14
C ASP A 440 -27.67 -3.50 -7.08
N ASP A 441 -26.44 -2.98 -7.19
CA ASP A 441 -26.16 -1.56 -6.96
C ASP A 441 -26.31 -0.69 -8.22
N CYS A 442 -26.48 -1.28 -9.42
CA CYS A 442 -26.48 -0.56 -10.72
C CYS A 442 -27.56 -1.02 -11.72
N PRO A 443 -28.86 -0.95 -11.39
CA PRO A 443 -29.94 -1.45 -12.24
C PRO A 443 -30.09 -0.67 -13.57
N THR A 444 -29.92 0.65 -13.55
CA THR A 444 -30.11 1.50 -14.74
C THR A 444 -28.98 1.29 -15.75
N LEU A 445 -27.74 1.23 -15.26
CA LEU A 445 -26.57 0.96 -16.08
C LEU A 445 -26.68 -0.42 -16.76
N LYS A 446 -27.06 -1.45 -16.00
CA LYS A 446 -27.24 -2.82 -16.52
C LYS A 446 -28.29 -2.90 -17.63
N GLN A 447 -29.37 -2.15 -17.51
CA GLN A 447 -30.40 -2.07 -18.55
C GLN A 447 -29.87 -1.44 -19.84
N THR A 448 -28.92 -0.51 -19.72
CA THR A 448 -28.30 0.21 -20.84
C THR A 448 -27.27 -0.66 -21.57
N LEU A 449 -26.53 -1.51 -20.85
CA LEU A 449 -25.44 -2.34 -21.39
C LEU A 449 -25.91 -3.64 -22.07
N GLY A 450 -27.11 -4.13 -21.75
CA GLY A 450 -27.57 -5.44 -22.20
C GLY A 450 -26.74 -6.60 -21.63
N SER A 451 -26.89 -7.81 -22.18
CA SER A 451 -26.22 -9.02 -21.67
C SER A 451 -24.75 -9.17 -22.07
N GLY A 452 -24.28 -8.42 -23.09
CA GLY A 452 -22.92 -8.54 -23.62
C GLY A 452 -21.85 -7.80 -22.80
N GLY A 453 -22.23 -6.72 -22.13
CA GLY A 453 -21.30 -5.85 -21.38
C GLY A 453 -21.13 -6.19 -19.90
N VAL A 454 -21.49 -7.40 -19.46
CA VAL A 454 -21.47 -7.77 -18.03
C VAL A 454 -20.60 -9.01 -17.78
N LEU A 455 -19.57 -8.86 -16.93
CA LEU A 455 -18.80 -9.94 -16.33
C LEU A 455 -19.16 -10.12 -14.86
N LYS A 456 -18.99 -11.33 -14.35
CA LYS A 456 -19.30 -11.73 -12.99
C LYS A 456 -18.08 -12.34 -12.30
N LEU A 457 -17.93 -12.04 -11.00
CA LEU A 457 -16.91 -12.57 -10.08
C LEU A 457 -17.54 -13.17 -8.83
#